data_AF-A0AAD0SI91-F1
#
_entry.id   AF-A0AAD0SI91-F1
#
_cell.length_a   1.000
_cell.length_b   1.000
_cell.length_c   1.000
_cell.angle_alpha   90.00
_cell.angle_beta   90.00
_cell.angle_gamma   90.00
#
_symmetry.space_group_name_H-M   'P 1'
#
loop_
_entity.id
_entity.type
_entity.pdbx_description
1 polymer ?
#
loop_
_entity_poly.entity_id
_entity_poly.type
_entity_poly.pdbx_seq_one_letter_code
_entity_poly.pdbx_strand_id
1 'polypeptide(L)'
;MASTISPAERMTDAGQSREARIDALLADTSHHIEFNGHLSNHSKHAVVALAGLGASANRIEEYYYQYAKETTYGFGLEPKRPSRYTVTDENCLSLLGRRTSFSSWCHYFSSLTEREGLPAVLEKWMPVLLPGWVGAFTHATIHLGWGLDYGHPRMITEGMAYMAFSWVSCHPERQTASCLTGDATALESLIAISTALEQRNTEYQTWVQRVQNGEIAPEKAACHSELKRSGLQYLIAMSVAEGHPLMDAVPGWLCHGQMDTVWQQLYYAVAIIYLARPGDFVNLHLITSLHAMEHIASQLPEHQHRDVVRLYWQGMMGILFSSGDFPDAQTMAHLDSRLKNQFDDMQKPDVQQYWQNIITAAIAEAEEHNPKLVYVMRKLWERTHGLSIYRESAGSFTTTPELPESFLQQADDSI
;
A
#
# COMPACT_ATOMS: atom_id res chain seq x y z
N MET A 1 -34.14 -14.24 48.05
CA MET A 1 -34.45 -15.27 47.03
C MET A 1 -33.79 -14.81 45.74
N ALA A 2 -32.72 -15.50 45.34
CA ALA A 2 -32.02 -15.21 44.10
C ALA A 2 -32.88 -15.72 42.93
N SER A 3 -33.25 -14.81 42.03
CA SER A 3 -33.91 -15.16 40.77
C SER A 3 -32.87 -15.84 39.89
N THR A 4 -32.91 -17.17 39.86
CA THR A 4 -32.14 -18.00 38.93
C THR A 4 -32.64 -17.76 37.51
N ILE A 5 -31.84 -17.02 36.75
CA ILE A 5 -31.95 -16.89 35.29
C ILE A 5 -31.91 -18.30 34.68
N SER A 6 -32.85 -18.58 33.78
CA SER A 6 -33.02 -19.91 33.18
C SER A 6 -31.82 -20.28 32.29
N PRO A 7 -31.50 -21.58 32.11
CA PRO A 7 -30.43 -22.01 31.21
C PRO A 7 -30.59 -21.57 29.75
N ALA A 8 -31.82 -21.21 29.33
CA ALA A 8 -32.11 -20.68 28.00
C ALA A 8 -31.76 -19.18 27.85
N GLU A 9 -31.61 -18.45 28.95
CA GLU A 9 -31.24 -17.02 28.96
C GLU A 9 -29.74 -16.80 29.19
N ARG A 10 -28.94 -17.87 29.31
CA ARG A 10 -27.46 -17.82 29.24
C ARG A 10 -26.90 -17.97 27.82
N MET A 11 -27.76 -17.99 26.80
CA MET A 11 -27.39 -18.29 25.41
C MET A 11 -27.62 -17.15 24.42
N THR A 12 -27.59 -15.89 24.87
CA THR A 12 -27.76 -14.75 23.94
C THR A 12 -26.71 -13.63 24.09
N ASP A 13 -25.47 -13.99 24.42
CA ASP A 13 -24.32 -13.09 24.20
C ASP A 13 -22.99 -13.82 23.91
N ALA A 14 -23.06 -14.99 23.23
CA ALA A 14 -21.89 -15.81 22.88
C ALA A 14 -21.87 -16.27 21.40
N GLY A 15 -22.52 -15.51 20.50
CA GLY A 15 -23.13 -16.08 19.29
C GLY A 15 -22.46 -15.88 17.93
N GLN A 16 -21.31 -15.21 17.80
CA GLN A 16 -20.65 -15.01 16.49
C GLN A 16 -19.24 -15.59 16.50
N SER A 17 -18.87 -16.30 15.42
CA SER A 17 -17.51 -16.78 15.23
C SER A 17 -16.53 -15.60 15.10
N ARG A 18 -15.24 -15.84 15.33
CA ARG A 18 -14.20 -14.82 15.16
C ARG A 18 -14.24 -14.23 13.74
N GLU A 19 -14.46 -15.08 12.76
CA GLU A 19 -14.58 -14.72 11.35
C GLU A 19 -15.78 -13.80 11.10
N ALA A 20 -16.96 -14.15 11.63
CA ALA A 20 -18.17 -13.33 11.45
C ALA A 20 -18.02 -11.91 12.04
N ARG A 21 -17.28 -11.77 13.15
CA ARG A 21 -16.98 -10.47 13.76
C ARG A 21 -16.00 -9.66 12.92
N ILE A 22 -14.96 -10.30 12.37
CA ILE A 22 -14.01 -9.66 11.45
C ILE A 22 -14.74 -9.20 10.18
N ASP A 23 -15.57 -10.05 9.59
CA ASP A 23 -16.36 -9.73 8.40
C ASP A 23 -17.31 -8.55 8.66
N ALA A 24 -17.93 -8.49 9.85
CA ALA A 24 -18.77 -7.35 10.23
C ALA A 24 -17.99 -6.01 10.25
N LEU A 25 -16.76 -6.00 10.76
CA LEU A 25 -15.90 -4.81 10.75
C LEU A 25 -15.46 -4.42 9.33
N LEU A 26 -15.14 -5.40 8.49
CA LEU A 26 -14.78 -5.16 7.09
C LEU A 26 -15.99 -4.73 6.24
N ALA A 27 -17.21 -5.08 6.67
CA ALA A 27 -18.47 -4.68 6.06
C ALA A 27 -18.95 -3.30 6.52
N ASP A 28 -18.41 -2.74 7.60
CA ASP A 28 -18.80 -1.41 8.08
C ASP A 28 -18.57 -0.36 6.99
N THR A 29 -19.55 0.50 6.80
CA THR A 29 -19.50 1.60 5.85
C THR A 29 -19.62 2.96 6.52
N SER A 30 -19.74 3.03 7.85
CA SER A 30 -20.09 4.26 8.59
C SER A 30 -19.13 5.43 8.32
N HIS A 31 -17.88 5.13 8.01
CA HIS A 31 -16.81 6.10 7.81
C HIS A 31 -16.43 6.28 6.34
N HIS A 32 -15.94 7.47 5.99
CA HIS A 32 -15.35 7.74 4.69
C HIS A 32 -14.00 7.02 4.53
N ILE A 33 -13.55 6.86 3.27
CA ILE A 33 -12.28 6.19 2.94
C ILE A 33 -11.06 7.08 3.22
N GLU A 34 -11.27 8.39 3.28
CA GLU A 34 -10.30 9.42 3.69
C GLU A 34 -10.91 10.32 4.76
N PHE A 35 -10.08 10.86 5.65
CA PHE A 35 -10.42 11.87 6.65
C PHE A 35 -9.41 13.01 6.62
N ASN A 36 -9.76 14.15 7.22
CA ASN A 36 -9.01 15.40 7.18
C ASN A 36 -8.41 15.63 5.78
N GLY A 37 -9.28 15.72 4.77
CA GLY A 37 -8.91 15.82 3.35
C GLY A 37 -8.50 14.48 2.74
N HIS A 38 -7.25 14.06 2.94
CA HIS A 38 -6.61 12.97 2.18
C HIS A 38 -5.77 12.02 3.06
N LEU A 39 -5.94 12.03 4.38
CA LEU A 39 -5.43 10.97 5.24
C LEU A 39 -6.29 9.72 5.00
N SER A 40 -5.65 8.61 4.69
CA SER A 40 -6.35 7.38 4.36
C SER A 40 -6.93 6.74 5.62
N ASN A 41 -8.13 6.17 5.55
CA ASN A 41 -8.69 5.42 6.67
C ASN A 41 -8.09 4.01 6.72
N HIS A 42 -7.29 3.72 7.75
CA HIS A 42 -6.56 2.45 7.86
C HIS A 42 -7.32 1.34 8.61
N SER A 43 -8.51 1.63 9.13
CA SER A 43 -9.24 0.74 10.05
C SER A 43 -9.36 -0.69 9.50
N LYS A 44 -9.70 -0.85 8.22
CA LYS A 44 -9.85 -2.18 7.59
C LYS A 44 -8.52 -2.87 7.30
N HIS A 45 -7.46 -2.12 6.97
CA HIS A 45 -6.12 -2.71 6.81
C HIS A 45 -5.63 -3.30 8.14
N ALA A 46 -5.84 -2.59 9.25
CA ALA A 46 -5.47 -3.06 10.57
C ALA A 46 -6.27 -4.30 10.98
N VAL A 47 -7.57 -4.35 10.66
CA VAL A 47 -8.40 -5.55 10.88
C VAL A 47 -7.81 -6.78 10.19
N VAL A 48 -7.44 -6.67 8.90
CA VAL A 48 -6.81 -7.77 8.16
C VAL A 48 -5.46 -8.17 8.78
N ALA A 49 -4.59 -7.19 9.08
CA ALA A 49 -3.28 -7.45 9.68
C ALA A 49 -3.40 -8.16 11.03
N LEU A 50 -4.19 -7.61 11.95
CA LEU A 50 -4.39 -8.16 13.29
C LEU A 50 -5.05 -9.55 13.23
N ALA A 51 -6.00 -9.74 12.32
CA ALA A 51 -6.60 -11.05 12.07
C ALA A 51 -5.55 -12.08 11.62
N GLY A 52 -4.70 -11.72 10.66
CA GLY A 52 -3.62 -12.58 10.15
C GLY A 52 -2.51 -12.85 11.16
N LEU A 53 -2.29 -11.93 12.11
CA LEU A 53 -1.35 -12.11 13.22
C LEU A 53 -1.92 -12.94 14.38
N GLY A 54 -3.20 -13.34 14.31
CA GLY A 54 -3.84 -14.18 15.32
C GLY A 54 -4.39 -13.42 16.53
N ALA A 55 -4.62 -12.11 16.42
CA ALA A 55 -5.29 -11.34 17.46
C ALA A 55 -6.70 -11.89 17.74
N SER A 56 -7.15 -11.75 18.99
CA SER A 56 -8.53 -12.11 19.37
C SER A 56 -9.53 -11.14 18.74
N ALA A 57 -10.76 -11.60 18.45
CA ALA A 57 -11.80 -10.74 17.90
C ALA A 57 -12.07 -9.50 18.79
N ASN A 58 -12.03 -9.65 20.12
CA ASN A 58 -12.18 -8.53 21.05
C ASN A 58 -11.09 -7.47 20.86
N ARG A 59 -9.84 -7.88 20.66
CA ARG A 59 -8.73 -6.95 20.45
C ARG A 59 -8.84 -6.22 19.11
N ILE A 60 -9.29 -6.93 18.07
CA ILE A 60 -9.51 -6.34 16.74
C ILE A 60 -10.63 -5.30 16.79
N GLU A 61 -11.75 -5.62 17.42
CA GLU A 61 -12.86 -4.68 17.62
C GLU A 61 -12.45 -3.47 18.46
N GLU A 62 -11.74 -3.69 19.56
CA GLU A 62 -11.21 -2.61 20.38
C GLU A 62 -10.35 -1.66 19.54
N TYR A 63 -9.39 -2.20 18.78
CA TYR A 63 -8.56 -1.39 17.88
C TYR A 63 -9.42 -0.60 16.89
N TYR A 64 -10.35 -1.27 16.20
CA TYR A 64 -11.21 -0.66 15.20
C TYR A 64 -11.99 0.54 15.76
N TYR A 65 -12.67 0.35 16.90
CA TYR A 65 -13.50 1.39 17.50
C TYR A 65 -12.69 2.51 18.16
N GLN A 66 -11.48 2.24 18.66
CA GLN A 66 -10.60 3.30 19.17
C GLN A 66 -10.03 4.13 18.03
N TYR A 67 -9.50 3.47 16.99
CA TYR A 67 -8.99 4.14 15.80
C TYR A 67 -10.06 5.02 15.12
N ALA A 68 -11.31 4.55 15.08
CA ALA A 68 -12.42 5.33 14.54
C ALA A 68 -12.70 6.62 15.32
N LYS A 69 -12.46 6.63 16.64
CA LYS A 69 -12.64 7.80 17.50
C LYS A 69 -11.46 8.76 17.44
N GLU A 70 -10.25 8.21 17.46
CA GLU A 70 -9.00 8.96 17.47
C GLU A 70 -7.90 8.13 16.82
N THR A 71 -7.52 8.54 15.62
CA THR A 71 -6.39 8.00 14.87
C THR A 71 -5.08 8.42 15.54
N THR A 72 -3.96 7.81 15.11
CA THR A 72 -2.61 8.21 15.55
C THR A 72 -2.25 9.66 15.22
N TYR A 73 -2.99 10.28 14.30
CA TYR A 73 -2.89 11.69 13.95
C TYR A 73 -3.75 12.62 14.83
N GLY A 74 -4.49 12.10 15.81
CA GLY A 74 -5.35 12.88 16.72
C GLY A 74 -6.70 13.29 16.13
N PHE A 75 -7.13 12.68 15.02
CA PHE A 75 -8.43 12.94 14.38
C PHE A 75 -9.34 11.72 14.49
N GLY A 76 -10.64 11.95 14.69
CA GLY A 76 -11.66 10.91 14.48
C GLY A 76 -11.94 10.70 12.99
N LEU A 77 -12.39 9.50 12.64
CA LEU A 77 -12.80 9.20 11.26
C LEU A 77 -14.06 10.00 10.88
N GLU A 78 -14.06 10.50 9.65
CA GLU A 78 -15.18 11.26 9.12
C GLU A 78 -16.33 10.34 8.65
N PRO A 79 -17.60 10.79 8.75
CA PRO A 79 -18.72 10.06 8.18
C PRO A 79 -18.65 10.06 6.64
N LYS A 80 -19.43 9.18 6.00
CA LYS A 80 -19.58 9.18 4.54
C LYS A 80 -19.88 10.57 3.97
N ARG A 81 -19.20 10.92 2.89
CA ARG A 81 -19.47 12.14 2.12
C ARG A 81 -20.56 11.90 1.06
N PRO A 82 -21.43 12.89 0.78
CA PRO A 82 -22.44 12.79 -0.26
C PRO A 82 -21.80 12.67 -1.64
N SER A 83 -22.46 11.95 -2.56
CA SER A 83 -21.99 11.86 -3.94
C SER A 83 -22.44 13.08 -4.75
N ARG A 84 -21.50 13.72 -5.44
CA ARG A 84 -21.77 14.85 -6.35
C ARG A 84 -22.29 14.39 -7.70
N TYR A 85 -21.81 13.22 -8.14
CA TYR A 85 -22.16 12.61 -9.41
C TYR A 85 -22.62 11.18 -9.17
N THR A 86 -23.55 10.72 -10.02
CA THR A 86 -23.77 9.29 -10.21
C THR A 86 -22.73 8.79 -11.21
N VAL A 87 -21.90 7.85 -10.79
CA VAL A 87 -20.89 7.20 -11.63
C VAL A 87 -21.58 6.22 -12.59
N THR A 88 -21.31 6.36 -13.88
CA THR A 88 -21.87 5.54 -14.97
C THR A 88 -20.79 5.17 -15.97
N ASP A 89 -21.09 4.26 -16.90
CA ASP A 89 -20.15 3.85 -17.97
C ASP A 89 -19.73 5.05 -18.85
N GLU A 90 -20.58 6.06 -19.00
CA GLU A 90 -20.32 7.24 -19.84
C GLU A 90 -19.38 8.24 -19.18
N ASN A 91 -19.34 8.32 -17.85
CA ASN A 91 -18.60 9.36 -17.14
C ASN A 91 -17.43 8.84 -16.27
N CYS A 92 -17.37 7.53 -15.99
CA CYS A 92 -16.44 6.96 -15.02
C CYS A 92 -14.98 7.32 -15.30
N LEU A 93 -14.52 7.22 -16.56
CA LEU A 93 -13.14 7.54 -16.93
C LEU A 93 -12.79 9.01 -16.70
N SER A 94 -13.74 9.93 -16.90
CA SER A 94 -13.55 11.37 -16.65
C SER A 94 -13.47 11.74 -15.16
N LEU A 95 -13.95 10.84 -14.30
CA LEU A 95 -14.00 11.00 -12.85
C LEU A 95 -12.78 10.40 -12.13
N LEU A 96 -11.88 9.72 -12.85
CA LEU A 96 -10.65 9.17 -12.26
C LEU A 96 -9.82 10.29 -11.63
N GLY A 97 -9.37 10.05 -10.39
CA GLY A 97 -8.51 10.97 -9.64
C GLY A 97 -9.17 12.30 -9.23
N ARG A 98 -10.47 12.48 -9.52
CA ARG A 98 -11.24 13.66 -9.13
C ARG A 98 -11.58 13.70 -7.64
N ARG A 99 -11.26 12.62 -6.90
CA ARG A 99 -11.53 12.48 -5.46
C ARG A 99 -12.94 12.93 -5.07
N THR A 100 -13.94 12.47 -5.81
CA THR A 100 -15.34 12.77 -5.52
C THR A 100 -16.22 11.53 -5.63
N SER A 101 -17.38 11.57 -4.97
CA SER A 101 -18.46 10.59 -5.17
C SER A 101 -18.05 9.14 -4.86
N PHE A 102 -17.22 8.93 -3.84
CA PHE A 102 -16.74 7.61 -3.42
C PHE A 102 -17.87 6.59 -3.20
N SER A 103 -18.96 7.00 -2.55
CA SER A 103 -20.14 6.14 -2.35
C SER A 103 -20.78 5.70 -3.68
N SER A 104 -20.82 6.59 -4.68
CA SER A 104 -21.30 6.24 -6.02
C SER A 104 -20.33 5.32 -6.77
N TRP A 105 -19.01 5.50 -6.62
CA TRP A 105 -18.01 4.56 -7.15
C TRP A 105 -18.19 3.16 -6.56
N CYS A 106 -18.44 3.05 -5.25
CA CYS A 106 -18.72 1.78 -4.62
C CYS A 106 -19.99 1.12 -5.17
N HIS A 107 -21.05 1.89 -5.40
CA HIS A 107 -22.29 1.38 -6.00
C HIS A 107 -22.06 0.88 -7.42
N TYR A 108 -21.27 1.63 -8.21
CA TYR A 108 -20.91 1.28 -9.57
C TYR A 108 -20.16 -0.06 -9.64
N PHE A 109 -19.10 -0.24 -8.84
CA PHE A 109 -18.33 -1.48 -8.82
C PHE A 109 -19.10 -2.66 -8.20
N SER A 110 -19.94 -2.44 -7.18
CA SER A 110 -20.84 -3.49 -6.65
C SER A 110 -21.79 -3.98 -7.75
N SER A 111 -22.44 -3.05 -8.45
CA SER A 111 -23.39 -3.37 -9.53
C SER A 111 -22.70 -4.07 -10.71
N LEU A 112 -21.47 -3.67 -11.06
CA LEU A 112 -20.67 -4.38 -12.07
C LEU A 112 -20.35 -5.81 -11.64
N THR A 113 -19.90 -5.98 -10.39
CA THR A 113 -19.51 -7.28 -9.84
C THR A 113 -20.71 -8.23 -9.75
N GLU A 114 -21.90 -7.74 -9.39
CA GLU A 114 -23.13 -8.51 -9.39
C GLU A 114 -23.56 -8.99 -10.78
N ARG A 115 -23.31 -8.17 -11.82
CA ARG A 115 -23.69 -8.51 -13.21
C ARG A 115 -22.68 -9.39 -13.93
N GLU A 116 -21.39 -9.14 -13.74
CA GLU A 116 -20.30 -9.71 -14.55
C GLU A 116 -19.44 -10.72 -13.77
N GLY A 117 -19.50 -10.68 -12.43
CA GLY A 117 -18.60 -11.44 -11.55
C GLY A 117 -17.26 -10.75 -11.34
N LEU A 118 -16.67 -10.94 -10.15
CA LEU A 118 -15.42 -10.28 -9.75
C LEU A 118 -14.26 -10.51 -10.73
N PRO A 119 -13.98 -11.74 -11.21
CA PRO A 119 -12.85 -11.97 -12.13
C PRO A 119 -12.95 -11.15 -13.42
N ALA A 120 -14.14 -11.09 -14.03
CA ALA A 120 -14.36 -10.33 -15.26
C ALA A 120 -14.22 -8.82 -15.04
N VAL A 121 -14.72 -8.32 -13.89
CA VAL A 121 -14.55 -6.91 -13.51
C VAL A 121 -13.07 -6.58 -13.30
N LEU A 122 -12.31 -7.41 -12.59
CA LEU A 122 -10.88 -7.19 -12.36
C LEU A 122 -10.08 -7.22 -13.67
N GLU A 123 -10.31 -8.23 -14.53
CA GLU A 123 -9.65 -8.34 -15.84
C GLU A 123 -9.90 -7.10 -16.72
N LYS A 124 -11.10 -6.54 -16.65
CA LYS A 124 -11.50 -5.33 -17.39
C LYS A 124 -10.93 -4.04 -16.79
N TRP A 125 -10.95 -3.89 -15.47
CA TRP A 125 -10.68 -2.61 -14.80
C TRP A 125 -9.25 -2.45 -14.30
N MET A 126 -8.54 -3.53 -13.99
CA MET A 126 -7.15 -3.41 -13.51
C MET A 126 -6.21 -2.74 -14.53
N PRO A 127 -6.32 -2.98 -15.85
CA PRO A 127 -5.54 -2.21 -16.83
C PRO A 127 -5.79 -0.69 -16.80
N VAL A 128 -6.96 -0.25 -16.33
CA VAL A 128 -7.31 1.18 -16.18
C VAL A 128 -6.86 1.74 -14.84
N LEU A 129 -7.02 0.96 -13.76
CA LEU A 129 -6.78 1.42 -12.39
C LEU A 129 -5.32 1.28 -11.94
N LEU A 130 -4.61 0.21 -12.33
CA LEU A 130 -3.23 -0.03 -11.92
C LEU A 130 -2.22 1.02 -12.39
N PRO A 131 -2.35 1.70 -13.54
CA PRO A 131 -1.55 2.88 -13.83
C PRO A 131 -1.63 3.95 -12.74
N GLY A 132 -2.73 4.00 -11.99
CA GLY A 132 -2.99 4.96 -10.92
C GLY A 132 -2.53 4.56 -9.53
N TRP A 133 -1.79 3.45 -9.38
CA TRP A 133 -1.63 2.76 -8.10
C TRP A 133 -0.93 3.55 -7.00
N VAL A 134 -0.13 4.56 -7.36
CA VAL A 134 0.56 5.45 -6.40
C VAL A 134 -0.40 6.44 -5.73
N GLY A 135 -1.63 6.54 -6.23
CA GLY A 135 -2.71 7.35 -5.67
C GLY A 135 -2.96 7.09 -4.19
N ALA A 136 -3.31 8.15 -3.45
CA ALA A 136 -3.46 8.12 -1.99
C ALA A 136 -2.23 7.56 -1.24
N PHE A 137 -1.02 7.85 -1.74
CA PHE A 137 0.21 7.22 -1.25
C PHE A 137 0.10 5.68 -1.16
N THR A 138 -0.35 5.07 -2.25
CA THR A 138 -0.55 3.61 -2.41
C THR A 138 -1.70 2.99 -1.61
N HIS A 139 -2.37 3.74 -0.71
CA HIS A 139 -3.42 3.19 0.16
C HIS A 139 -4.60 2.61 -0.58
N ALA A 140 -4.97 3.18 -1.72
CA ALA A 140 -6.03 2.64 -2.56
C ALA A 140 -5.70 1.23 -3.08
N THR A 141 -4.46 1.04 -3.52
CA THR A 141 -3.96 -0.25 -3.97
C THR A 141 -3.84 -1.24 -2.81
N ILE A 142 -3.33 -0.78 -1.66
CA ILE A 142 -3.28 -1.58 -0.42
C ILE A 142 -4.69 -2.07 -0.05
N HIS A 143 -5.70 -1.20 -0.08
CA HIS A 143 -7.08 -1.54 0.26
C HIS A 143 -7.65 -2.64 -0.64
N LEU A 144 -7.42 -2.54 -1.95
CA LEU A 144 -7.86 -3.56 -2.89
C LEU A 144 -7.12 -4.88 -2.67
N GLY A 145 -5.79 -4.88 -2.71
CA GLY A 145 -5.01 -6.11 -2.63
C GLY A 145 -5.16 -6.84 -1.30
N TRP A 146 -5.33 -6.11 -0.20
CA TRP A 146 -5.58 -6.71 1.12
C TRP A 146 -7.02 -7.21 1.26
N GLY A 147 -7.98 -6.54 0.62
CA GLY A 147 -9.34 -7.06 0.47
C GLY A 147 -9.36 -8.38 -0.31
N LEU A 148 -8.50 -8.53 -1.32
CA LEU A 148 -8.33 -9.78 -2.08
C LEU A 148 -7.57 -10.85 -1.29
N ASP A 149 -6.54 -10.49 -0.53
CA ASP A 149 -5.81 -11.42 0.35
C ASP A 149 -6.74 -12.05 1.39
N TYR A 150 -7.58 -11.25 2.04
CA TYR A 150 -8.57 -11.75 3.00
C TYR A 150 -9.80 -12.37 2.31
N GLY A 151 -10.18 -11.87 1.13
CA GLY A 151 -11.37 -12.32 0.38
C GLY A 151 -12.68 -11.65 0.78
N HIS A 152 -12.66 -10.40 1.26
CA HIS A 152 -13.88 -9.71 1.72
C HIS A 152 -14.56 -8.88 0.61
N PRO A 153 -15.77 -9.22 0.14
CA PRO A 153 -16.40 -8.60 -1.04
C PRO A 153 -16.56 -7.07 -0.94
N ARG A 154 -16.90 -6.57 0.25
CA ARG A 154 -17.08 -5.13 0.47
C ARG A 154 -15.76 -4.36 0.40
N MET A 155 -14.70 -4.92 0.98
CA MET A 155 -13.39 -4.28 1.00
C MET A 155 -12.78 -4.26 -0.41
N ILE A 156 -12.98 -5.34 -1.17
CA ILE A 156 -12.60 -5.41 -2.59
C ILE A 156 -13.33 -4.33 -3.41
N THR A 157 -14.64 -4.18 -3.22
CA THR A 157 -15.44 -3.13 -3.88
C THR A 157 -14.94 -1.73 -3.53
N GLU A 158 -14.65 -1.48 -2.25
CA GLU A 158 -14.05 -0.22 -1.79
C GLU A 158 -12.67 0.01 -2.38
N GLY A 159 -11.86 -1.03 -2.54
CA GLY A 159 -10.53 -0.94 -3.12
C GLY A 159 -10.57 -0.49 -4.57
N MET A 160 -11.42 -1.10 -5.40
CA MET A 160 -11.61 -0.65 -6.79
C MET A 160 -12.14 0.80 -6.85
N ALA A 161 -13.10 1.13 -5.99
CA ALA A 161 -13.64 2.48 -5.88
C ALA A 161 -12.57 3.50 -5.42
N TYR A 162 -11.70 3.12 -4.49
CA TYR A 162 -10.66 4.00 -3.96
C TYR A 162 -9.57 4.24 -5.01
N MET A 163 -9.16 3.20 -5.74
CA MET A 163 -8.20 3.35 -6.84
C MET A 163 -8.72 4.29 -7.92
N ALA A 164 -10.01 4.23 -8.25
CA ALA A 164 -10.64 5.17 -9.18
C ALA A 164 -10.70 6.59 -8.59
N PHE A 165 -11.12 6.71 -7.33
CA PHE A 165 -11.28 7.97 -6.60
C PHE A 165 -9.96 8.76 -6.48
N SER A 166 -8.87 8.11 -6.10
CA SER A 166 -7.56 8.75 -5.82
C SER A 166 -6.51 8.52 -6.91
N TRP A 167 -6.92 8.10 -8.11
CA TRP A 167 -6.04 7.74 -9.22
C TRP A 167 -4.98 8.81 -9.53
N VAL A 168 -3.71 8.40 -9.58
CA VAL A 168 -2.56 9.23 -10.01
C VAL A 168 -1.66 8.39 -10.91
N SER A 169 -1.57 8.73 -12.20
CA SER A 169 -0.81 7.97 -13.18
C SER A 169 0.67 7.87 -12.83
N CYS A 170 1.25 6.67 -12.92
CA CYS A 170 2.69 6.48 -13.01
C CYS A 170 3.23 6.61 -14.44
N HIS A 171 2.37 6.89 -15.43
CA HIS A 171 2.70 7.13 -16.83
C HIS A 171 3.40 5.95 -17.55
N PRO A 172 2.75 4.78 -17.64
CA PRO A 172 3.32 3.60 -18.30
C PRO A 172 3.67 3.83 -19.77
N GLU A 173 3.04 4.78 -20.44
CA GLU A 173 3.34 5.15 -21.83
C GLU A 173 4.77 5.66 -22.03
N ARG A 174 5.45 6.10 -20.96
CA ARG A 174 6.86 6.54 -21.01
C ARG A 174 7.85 5.41 -20.80
N GLN A 175 7.40 4.20 -20.46
CA GLN A 175 8.30 3.10 -20.17
C GLN A 175 9.20 2.76 -21.37
N THR A 176 10.51 2.69 -21.12
CA THR A 176 11.53 2.34 -22.11
C THR A 176 12.41 1.20 -21.61
N ALA A 177 13.04 0.45 -22.51
CA ALA A 177 14.00 -0.58 -22.09
C ALA A 177 15.22 0.06 -21.41
N SER A 178 15.62 -0.46 -20.25
CA SER A 178 16.81 0.03 -19.54
C SER A 178 18.09 -0.37 -20.27
N CYS A 179 18.97 0.61 -20.51
CA CYS A 179 20.33 0.36 -21.02
C CYS A 179 21.36 0.08 -19.91
N LEU A 180 21.01 0.36 -18.64
CA LEU A 180 21.92 0.24 -17.50
C LEU A 180 21.93 -1.15 -16.87
N THR A 181 20.85 -1.91 -17.02
CA THR A 181 20.55 -3.03 -16.11
C THR A 181 20.43 -4.39 -16.81
N GLY A 182 20.79 -4.49 -18.10
CA GLY A 182 20.93 -5.74 -18.88
C GLY A 182 20.31 -7.01 -18.27
N ASP A 183 21.16 -7.96 -17.87
CA ASP A 183 20.82 -9.21 -17.17
C ASP A 183 20.88 -9.10 -15.63
N ALA A 184 20.83 -7.88 -15.08
CA ALA A 184 20.92 -7.64 -13.65
C ALA A 184 19.68 -8.16 -12.90
N THR A 185 19.85 -8.45 -11.61
CA THR A 185 18.74 -8.68 -10.67
C THR A 185 18.05 -7.37 -10.28
N ALA A 186 16.92 -7.46 -9.57
CA ALA A 186 16.21 -6.28 -9.05
C ALA A 186 17.10 -5.39 -8.17
N LEU A 187 17.87 -5.99 -7.25
CA LEU A 187 18.75 -5.23 -6.37
C LEU A 187 19.95 -4.63 -7.11
N GLU A 188 20.58 -5.39 -8.01
CA GLU A 188 21.68 -4.86 -8.83
C GLU A 188 21.21 -3.69 -9.71
N SER A 189 19.96 -3.74 -10.17
CA SER A 189 19.33 -2.62 -10.88
C SER A 189 19.21 -1.38 -10.01
N LEU A 190 18.77 -1.52 -8.75
CA LEU A 190 18.67 -0.42 -7.79
C LEU A 190 20.03 0.17 -7.44
N ILE A 191 21.04 -0.66 -7.22
CA ILE A 191 22.43 -0.24 -6.96
C ILE A 191 22.97 0.54 -8.16
N ALA A 192 22.78 0.03 -9.38
CA ALA A 192 23.23 0.72 -10.60
C ALA A 192 22.54 2.08 -10.79
N ILE A 193 21.23 2.17 -10.51
CA ILE A 193 20.49 3.44 -10.54
C ILE A 193 21.03 4.41 -9.49
N SER A 194 21.20 3.95 -8.24
CA SER A 194 21.73 4.77 -7.15
C SER A 194 23.12 5.32 -7.47
N THR A 195 24.04 4.46 -7.95
CA THR A 195 25.37 4.88 -8.41
C THR A 195 25.30 5.89 -9.57
N ALA A 196 24.38 5.72 -10.52
CA ALA A 196 24.21 6.68 -11.61
C ALA A 196 23.70 8.05 -11.14
N LEU A 197 22.80 8.07 -10.13
CA LEU A 197 22.33 9.29 -9.49
C LEU A 197 23.46 9.98 -8.72
N GLU A 198 24.27 9.23 -7.96
CA GLU A 198 25.43 9.75 -7.22
C GLU A 198 26.46 10.39 -8.18
N GLN A 199 26.76 9.74 -9.31
CA GLN A 199 27.67 10.27 -10.33
C GLN A 199 27.19 11.58 -10.97
N ARG A 200 25.87 11.81 -10.99
CA ARG A 200 25.23 13.01 -11.54
C ARG A 200 24.43 13.76 -10.48
N ASN A 201 24.93 13.78 -9.24
CA ASN A 201 24.16 14.26 -8.09
C ASN A 201 23.66 15.71 -8.27
N THR A 202 24.46 16.60 -8.86
CA THR A 202 24.03 17.98 -9.13
C THR A 202 22.83 18.05 -10.09
N GLU A 203 22.84 17.24 -11.15
CA GLU A 203 21.71 17.17 -12.11
C GLU A 203 20.47 16.61 -11.42
N TYR A 204 20.63 15.53 -10.63
CA TYR A 204 19.54 14.91 -9.89
C TYR A 204 18.92 15.86 -8.86
N GLN A 205 19.73 16.50 -8.01
CA GLN A 205 19.25 17.44 -7.00
C GLN A 205 18.58 18.67 -7.63
N THR A 206 19.05 19.12 -8.79
CA THR A 206 18.37 20.20 -9.55
C THR A 206 16.99 19.75 -10.03
N TRP A 207 16.87 18.51 -10.52
CA TRP A 207 15.57 17.94 -10.90
C TRP A 207 14.63 17.80 -9.69
N VAL A 208 15.14 17.30 -8.56
CA VAL A 208 14.38 17.17 -7.30
C VAL A 208 13.84 18.52 -6.84
N GLN A 209 14.69 19.56 -6.79
CA GLN A 209 14.29 20.90 -6.35
C GLN A 209 13.18 21.48 -7.24
N ARG A 210 13.26 21.29 -8.56
CA ARG A 210 12.19 21.71 -9.48
C ARG A 210 10.87 21.01 -9.18
N VAL A 211 10.89 19.69 -8.98
CA VAL A 211 9.70 18.91 -8.61
C VAL A 211 9.12 19.40 -7.28
N GLN A 212 9.96 19.61 -6.27
CA GLN A 212 9.55 20.09 -4.94
C GLN A 212 8.96 21.50 -4.96
N ASN A 213 9.47 22.38 -5.82
CA ASN A 213 8.94 23.72 -6.02
C ASN A 213 7.67 23.74 -6.89
N GLY A 214 7.24 22.61 -7.44
CA GLY A 214 6.13 22.54 -8.40
C GLY A 214 6.45 23.18 -9.75
N GLU A 215 7.73 23.33 -10.09
CA GLU A 215 8.23 23.86 -11.37
C GLU A 215 8.23 22.77 -12.45
N ILE A 216 7.07 22.15 -12.63
CA ILE A 216 6.79 21.16 -13.66
C ILE A 216 5.81 21.73 -14.69
N ALA A 217 5.82 21.17 -15.89
CA ALA A 217 4.96 21.67 -16.96
C ALA A 217 3.46 21.55 -16.55
N PRO A 218 2.64 22.61 -16.67
CA PRO A 218 1.24 22.60 -16.19
C PRO A 218 0.40 21.45 -16.76
N GLU A 219 0.65 21.06 -18.01
CA GLU A 219 0.00 19.93 -18.68
C GLU A 219 0.34 18.58 -18.06
N LYS A 220 1.47 18.47 -17.36
CA LYS A 220 1.89 17.28 -16.61
C LYS A 220 1.37 17.30 -15.17
N ALA A 221 1.14 18.46 -14.58
CA ALA A 221 0.77 18.65 -13.17
C ALA A 221 -0.68 18.24 -12.81
N ALA A 222 -1.30 17.36 -13.59
CA ALA A 222 -2.68 16.94 -13.41
C ALA A 222 -2.85 16.07 -12.16
N CYS A 223 -3.11 16.71 -11.01
CA CYS A 223 -3.48 16.06 -9.78
C CYS A 223 -4.52 16.90 -9.02
N HIS A 224 -5.22 16.30 -8.06
CA HIS A 224 -6.21 17.01 -7.27
C HIS A 224 -5.56 18.13 -6.43
N SER A 225 -6.15 19.34 -6.42
CA SER A 225 -5.59 20.52 -5.75
C SER A 225 -5.31 20.30 -4.27
N GLU A 226 -6.18 19.56 -3.58
CA GLU A 226 -6.04 19.18 -2.17
C GLU A 226 -4.70 18.50 -1.85
N LEU A 227 -4.09 17.79 -2.80
CA LEU A 227 -2.82 17.11 -2.55
C LEU A 227 -1.72 18.06 -2.11
N LYS A 228 -1.76 19.34 -2.52
CA LYS A 228 -0.80 20.36 -2.08
C LYS A 228 -0.72 20.48 -0.56
N ARG A 229 -1.82 20.19 0.16
CA ARG A 229 -1.86 20.20 1.63
C ARG A 229 -1.13 19.00 2.24
N SER A 230 -0.93 17.91 1.49
CA SER A 230 -0.26 16.66 1.93
C SER A 230 1.25 16.77 2.06
N GLY A 231 1.87 17.60 1.23
CA GLY A 231 3.32 17.53 1.00
C GLY A 231 3.69 16.25 0.24
N LEU A 232 3.78 15.11 0.93
CA LEU A 232 4.29 13.85 0.38
C LEU A 232 3.49 13.34 -0.83
N GLN A 233 2.16 13.23 -0.75
CA GLN A 233 1.35 12.74 -1.88
C GLN A 233 1.47 13.66 -3.10
N TYR A 234 1.61 14.97 -2.89
CA TYR A 234 1.84 15.94 -3.97
C TYR A 234 3.21 15.75 -4.60
N LEU A 235 4.27 15.63 -3.79
CA LEU A 235 5.63 15.41 -4.30
C LEU A 235 5.73 14.14 -5.14
N ILE A 236 5.07 13.06 -4.71
CA ILE A 236 5.01 11.81 -5.48
C ILE A 236 4.28 12.05 -6.81
N ALA A 237 3.11 12.70 -6.79
CA ALA A 237 2.35 13.02 -8.00
C ALA A 237 3.16 13.89 -8.97
N MET A 238 3.90 14.89 -8.48
CA MET A 238 4.75 15.75 -9.30
C MET A 238 5.97 15.00 -9.85
N SER A 239 6.58 14.12 -9.05
CA SER A 239 7.70 13.26 -9.45
C SER A 239 7.34 12.35 -10.62
N VAL A 240 6.22 11.60 -10.50
CA VAL A 240 5.75 10.72 -11.57
C VAL A 240 5.23 11.51 -12.77
N ALA A 241 4.65 12.69 -12.58
CA ALA A 241 4.22 13.54 -13.67
C ALA A 241 5.41 14.06 -14.51
N GLU A 242 6.45 14.57 -13.84
CA GLU A 242 7.63 15.11 -14.51
C GLU A 242 8.38 14.03 -15.29
N GLY A 243 8.55 12.87 -14.66
CA GLY A 243 9.31 11.74 -15.19
C GLY A 243 10.82 11.94 -15.09
N HIS A 244 11.56 10.84 -15.27
CA HIS A 244 13.01 10.82 -15.27
C HIS A 244 13.47 9.59 -16.06
N PRO A 245 14.52 9.67 -16.91
CA PRO A 245 14.94 8.54 -17.74
C PRO A 245 15.23 7.25 -16.94
N LEU A 246 15.80 7.37 -15.73
CA LEU A 246 16.05 6.22 -14.86
C LEU A 246 14.78 5.66 -14.20
N MET A 247 13.77 6.51 -13.98
CA MET A 247 12.48 6.11 -13.42
C MET A 247 11.62 5.38 -14.46
N ASP A 248 11.63 5.89 -15.69
CA ASP A 248 10.85 5.33 -16.81
C ASP A 248 11.56 4.12 -17.47
N ALA A 249 12.79 3.81 -17.08
CA ALA A 249 13.52 2.65 -17.58
C ALA A 249 13.06 1.34 -16.91
N VAL A 250 12.73 0.34 -17.73
CA VAL A 250 12.31 -1.00 -17.32
C VAL A 250 13.49 -1.98 -17.51
N PRO A 251 14.03 -2.56 -16.44
CA PRO A 251 15.05 -3.60 -16.50
C PRO A 251 14.64 -4.87 -17.26
N GLY A 252 15.63 -5.57 -17.85
CA GLY A 252 15.40 -6.77 -18.66
C GLY A 252 14.73 -7.93 -17.92
N TRP A 253 15.00 -8.08 -16.61
CA TRP A 253 14.40 -9.11 -15.76
C TRP A 253 12.89 -8.93 -15.56
N LEU A 254 12.35 -7.70 -15.67
CA LEU A 254 10.91 -7.46 -15.68
C LEU A 254 10.26 -7.82 -17.02
N CYS A 255 11.02 -7.81 -18.12
CA CYS A 255 10.52 -8.14 -19.45
C CYS A 255 10.47 -9.65 -19.71
N HIS A 256 11.50 -10.39 -19.25
CA HIS A 256 11.70 -11.79 -19.64
C HIS A 256 11.80 -12.76 -18.46
N GLY A 257 11.85 -12.26 -17.22
CA GLY A 257 11.94 -13.10 -16.03
C GLY A 257 10.68 -13.95 -15.79
N GLN A 258 10.90 -15.09 -15.11
CA GLN A 258 9.81 -15.91 -14.57
C GLN A 258 9.12 -15.16 -13.43
N MET A 259 7.79 -15.13 -13.40
CA MET A 259 7.03 -14.28 -12.48
C MET A 259 7.32 -14.58 -11.01
N ASP A 260 7.42 -15.85 -10.60
CA ASP A 260 7.77 -16.21 -9.21
C ASP A 260 9.14 -15.63 -8.81
N THR A 261 10.13 -15.73 -9.70
CA THR A 261 11.47 -15.17 -9.50
C THR A 261 11.46 -13.64 -9.49
N VAL A 262 10.59 -13.01 -10.28
CA VAL A 262 10.40 -11.54 -10.32
C VAL A 262 9.83 -11.05 -8.99
N TRP A 263 8.77 -11.67 -8.48
CA TRP A 263 8.17 -11.32 -7.19
C TRP A 263 9.17 -11.50 -6.05
N GLN A 264 9.86 -12.64 -5.98
CA GLN A 264 10.87 -12.89 -4.95
C GLN A 264 11.98 -11.83 -4.94
N GLN A 265 12.49 -11.45 -6.11
CA GLN A 265 13.50 -10.41 -6.23
C GLN A 265 12.98 -9.03 -5.82
N LEU A 266 11.74 -8.68 -6.18
CA LEU A 266 11.12 -7.43 -5.77
C LEU A 266 10.96 -7.36 -4.25
N TYR A 267 10.43 -8.41 -3.61
CA TYR A 267 10.28 -8.44 -2.14
C TYR A 267 11.60 -8.30 -1.41
N TYR A 268 12.64 -8.99 -1.89
CA TYR A 268 13.97 -8.88 -1.33
C TYR A 268 14.52 -7.45 -1.50
N ALA A 269 14.39 -6.87 -2.68
CA ALA A 269 14.87 -5.52 -2.99
C ALA A 269 14.18 -4.44 -2.12
N VAL A 270 12.86 -4.51 -1.94
CA VAL A 270 12.14 -3.53 -1.09
C VAL A 270 12.42 -3.73 0.39
N ALA A 271 12.70 -4.96 0.83
CA ALA A 271 13.18 -5.22 2.19
C ALA A 271 14.59 -4.64 2.43
N ILE A 272 15.48 -4.71 1.44
CA ILE A 272 16.79 -4.03 1.49
C ILE A 272 16.63 -2.51 1.53
N ILE A 273 15.77 -1.93 0.69
CA ILE A 273 15.45 -0.49 0.73
C ILE A 273 14.96 -0.09 2.13
N TYR A 274 14.06 -0.88 2.70
CA TYR A 274 13.53 -0.62 4.04
C TYR A 274 14.60 -0.74 5.13
N LEU A 275 15.45 -1.76 5.10
CA LEU A 275 16.54 -1.90 6.07
C LEU A 275 17.69 -0.90 5.87
N ALA A 276 17.80 -0.26 4.70
CA ALA A 276 18.72 0.86 4.50
C ALA A 276 18.28 2.09 5.33
N ARG A 277 16.99 2.20 5.66
CA ARG A 277 16.42 3.18 6.60
C ARG A 277 15.38 2.51 7.50
N PRO A 278 15.81 1.73 8.51
CA PRO A 278 14.90 0.97 9.35
C PRO A 278 13.86 1.87 10.01
N GLY A 279 12.58 1.49 9.95
CA GLY A 279 11.49 2.30 10.49
C GLY A 279 11.03 3.45 9.59
N ASP A 280 11.56 3.57 8.36
CA ASP A 280 11.12 4.61 7.43
C ASP A 280 9.67 4.39 6.96
N PHE A 281 8.82 5.37 7.26
CA PHE A 281 7.40 5.35 6.93
C PHE A 281 7.16 5.17 5.43
N VAL A 282 7.96 5.81 4.56
CA VAL A 282 7.74 5.78 3.12
C VAL A 282 8.08 4.40 2.55
N ASN A 283 9.22 3.86 2.93
CA ASN A 283 9.72 2.58 2.45
C ASN A 283 8.85 1.39 2.91
N LEU A 284 8.24 1.47 4.10
CA LEU A 284 7.25 0.47 4.54
C LEU A 284 6.06 0.36 3.57
N HIS A 285 5.63 1.46 2.97
CA HIS A 285 4.53 1.45 2.00
C HIS A 285 4.89 0.71 0.72
N LEU A 286 6.17 0.69 0.33
CA LEU A 286 6.62 -0.13 -0.81
C LEU A 286 6.39 -1.61 -0.54
N ILE A 287 6.69 -2.10 0.67
CA ILE A 287 6.44 -3.50 1.07
C ILE A 287 4.94 -3.82 1.05
N THR A 288 4.13 -3.00 1.73
CA THR A 288 2.70 -3.30 1.92
C THR A 288 1.90 -3.14 0.62
N SER A 289 2.32 -2.24 -0.28
CA SER A 289 1.76 -2.13 -1.63
C SER A 289 2.26 -3.23 -2.56
N LEU A 290 3.50 -3.74 -2.42
CA LEU A 290 3.96 -4.90 -3.18
C LEU A 290 3.14 -6.16 -2.85
N HIS A 291 2.85 -6.37 -1.56
CA HIS A 291 1.90 -7.39 -1.11
C HIS A 291 0.56 -7.25 -1.82
N ALA A 292 0.02 -6.04 -1.85
CA ALA A 292 -1.24 -5.76 -2.51
C ALA A 292 -1.18 -6.02 -4.03
N MET A 293 -0.10 -5.63 -4.70
CA MET A 293 0.12 -5.85 -6.13
C MET A 293 0.18 -7.34 -6.49
N GLU A 294 0.88 -8.17 -5.70
CA GLU A 294 0.95 -9.61 -5.93
C GLU A 294 -0.44 -10.25 -5.81
N HIS A 295 -1.22 -9.85 -4.80
CA HIS A 295 -2.59 -10.33 -4.64
C HIS A 295 -3.53 -9.86 -5.76
N ILE A 296 -3.40 -8.63 -6.25
CA ILE A 296 -4.15 -8.17 -7.43
C ILE A 296 -3.76 -8.99 -8.66
N ALA A 297 -2.45 -9.13 -8.93
CA ALA A 297 -1.95 -9.91 -10.07
C ALA A 297 -2.46 -11.36 -10.05
N SER A 298 -2.50 -12.01 -8.88
CA SER A 298 -2.98 -13.38 -8.72
C SER A 298 -4.43 -13.60 -9.18
N GLN A 299 -5.24 -12.53 -9.26
CA GLN A 299 -6.63 -12.57 -9.71
C GLN A 299 -6.79 -12.25 -11.21
N LEU A 300 -5.71 -11.87 -11.87
CA LEU A 300 -5.70 -11.49 -13.28
C LEU A 300 -5.22 -12.64 -14.17
N PRO A 301 -5.57 -12.62 -15.47
CA PRO A 301 -4.96 -13.51 -16.45
C PRO A 301 -3.43 -13.35 -16.49
N GLU A 302 -2.71 -14.45 -16.73
CA GLU A 302 -1.24 -14.50 -16.74
C GLU A 302 -0.59 -13.44 -17.65
N HIS A 303 -1.23 -13.12 -18.79
CA HIS A 303 -0.72 -12.13 -19.73
C HIS A 303 -0.67 -10.70 -19.15
N GLN A 304 -1.42 -10.41 -18.08
CA GLN A 304 -1.43 -9.09 -17.41
C GLN A 304 -0.44 -9.02 -16.23
N HIS A 305 0.04 -10.14 -15.70
CA HIS A 305 0.90 -10.17 -14.50
C HIS A 305 2.16 -9.32 -14.66
N ARG A 306 2.75 -9.38 -15.86
CA ARG A 306 3.97 -8.64 -16.19
C ARG A 306 3.76 -7.12 -16.18
N ASP A 307 2.58 -6.66 -16.56
CA ASP A 307 2.27 -5.23 -16.52
C ASP A 307 2.16 -4.73 -15.07
N VAL A 308 1.63 -5.55 -14.16
CA VAL A 308 1.55 -5.22 -12.72
C VAL A 308 2.93 -4.95 -12.13
N VAL A 309 3.90 -5.85 -12.35
CA VAL A 309 5.27 -5.70 -11.80
C VAL A 309 6.03 -4.54 -12.43
N ARG A 310 5.79 -4.24 -13.72
CA ARG A 310 6.37 -3.06 -14.41
C ARG A 310 5.80 -1.76 -13.87
N LEU A 311 4.47 -1.71 -13.65
CA LEU A 311 3.80 -0.56 -13.03
C LEU A 311 4.29 -0.35 -11.60
N TYR A 312 4.42 -1.42 -10.82
CA TYR A 312 5.00 -1.35 -9.47
C TYR A 312 6.43 -0.79 -9.50
N TRP A 313 7.28 -1.30 -10.39
CA TRP A 313 8.65 -0.79 -10.53
C TRP A 313 8.70 0.72 -10.83
N GLN A 314 7.94 1.18 -11.82
CA GLN A 314 7.92 2.60 -12.22
C GLN A 314 7.38 3.50 -11.10
N GLY A 315 6.28 3.10 -10.44
CA GLY A 315 5.75 3.90 -9.33
C GLY A 315 6.65 3.87 -8.09
N MET A 316 7.31 2.74 -7.80
CA MET A 316 8.32 2.64 -6.74
C MET A 316 9.47 3.60 -6.99
N MET A 317 9.97 3.66 -8.23
CA MET A 317 10.97 4.66 -8.63
C MET A 317 10.45 6.08 -8.41
N GLY A 318 9.22 6.40 -8.83
CA GLY A 318 8.62 7.71 -8.60
C GLY A 318 8.52 8.13 -7.13
N ILE A 319 8.18 7.18 -6.25
CA ILE A 319 8.16 7.38 -4.80
C ILE A 319 9.56 7.65 -4.27
N LEU A 320 10.54 6.81 -4.60
CA LEU A 320 11.92 6.95 -4.12
C LEU A 320 12.56 8.26 -4.60
N PHE A 321 12.31 8.65 -5.85
CA PHE A 321 12.78 9.91 -6.44
C PHE A 321 12.16 11.15 -5.77
N SER A 322 10.90 11.06 -5.31
CA SER A 322 10.18 12.23 -4.78
C SER A 322 10.80 12.84 -3.52
N SER A 323 11.55 12.03 -2.76
CA SER A 323 12.23 12.47 -1.53
C SER A 323 13.53 13.23 -1.80
N GLY A 324 14.14 13.05 -2.97
CA GLY A 324 15.50 13.52 -3.26
C GLY A 324 16.62 12.75 -2.55
N ASP A 325 16.26 11.76 -1.74
CA ASP A 325 17.17 10.96 -0.92
C ASP A 325 16.99 9.48 -1.32
N PHE A 326 17.48 9.12 -2.52
CA PHE A 326 17.41 7.75 -3.02
C PHE A 326 18.30 6.82 -2.16
N PRO A 327 17.94 5.56 -1.91
CA PRO A 327 18.75 4.64 -1.11
C PRO A 327 20.20 4.53 -1.62
N ASP A 328 21.17 4.70 -0.72
CA ASP A 328 22.60 4.71 -1.02
C ASP A 328 23.11 3.35 -1.54
N ALA A 329 23.90 3.39 -2.61
CA ALA A 329 24.36 2.19 -3.31
C ALA A 329 25.23 1.29 -2.41
N GLN A 330 26.13 1.90 -1.64
CA GLN A 330 27.05 1.19 -0.77
C GLN A 330 26.32 0.51 0.40
N THR A 331 25.31 1.17 0.96
CA THR A 331 24.47 0.67 2.05
C THR A 331 23.66 -0.54 1.59
N MET A 332 23.02 -0.45 0.42
CA MET A 332 22.29 -1.58 -0.18
C MET A 332 23.21 -2.77 -0.45
N ALA A 333 24.39 -2.54 -1.04
CA ALA A 333 25.37 -3.60 -1.30
C ALA A 333 25.89 -4.24 0.00
N HIS A 334 26.11 -3.45 1.05
CA HIS A 334 26.54 -3.96 2.35
C HIS A 334 25.45 -4.82 3.01
N LEU A 335 24.20 -4.36 3.01
CA LEU A 335 23.07 -5.14 3.53
C LEU A 335 22.89 -6.46 2.77
N ASP A 336 23.00 -6.43 1.43
CA ASP A 336 22.97 -7.65 0.61
C ASP A 336 24.07 -8.62 1.00
N SER A 337 25.31 -8.16 1.12
CA SER A 337 26.44 -9.01 1.51
C SER A 337 26.24 -9.70 2.87
N ARG A 338 25.50 -9.05 3.78
CA ARG A 338 25.21 -9.56 5.12
C ARG A 338 24.02 -10.50 5.15
N LEU A 339 22.98 -10.23 4.36
CA LEU A 339 21.66 -10.86 4.50
C LEU A 339 21.31 -11.84 3.37
N LYS A 340 21.97 -11.73 2.22
CA LYS A 340 21.77 -12.64 1.10
C LYS A 340 22.09 -14.05 1.53
N ASN A 341 21.14 -14.96 1.29
CA ASN A 341 21.22 -16.37 1.66
C ASN A 341 21.43 -16.63 3.17
N GLN A 342 21.09 -15.68 4.04
CA GLN A 342 20.99 -15.94 5.48
C GLN A 342 19.60 -16.47 5.81
N PHE A 343 19.55 -17.63 6.47
CA PHE A 343 18.31 -18.29 6.86
C PHE A 343 18.30 -18.53 8.37
N ASP A 344 17.20 -18.18 9.01
CA ASP A 344 16.91 -18.55 10.37
C ASP A 344 16.54 -20.04 10.43
N ASP A 345 16.97 -20.73 11.48
CA ASP A 345 16.40 -22.03 11.82
C ASP A 345 15.01 -21.81 12.44
N MET A 346 13.96 -22.08 11.65
CA MET A 346 12.56 -21.85 12.04
C MET A 346 12.12 -22.70 13.25
N GLN A 347 12.84 -23.77 13.58
CA GLN A 347 12.55 -24.63 14.75
C GLN A 347 13.30 -24.20 16.00
N LYS A 348 14.24 -23.26 15.88
CA LYS A 348 15.05 -22.81 17.00
C LYS A 348 14.19 -22.00 17.99
N PRO A 349 14.21 -22.33 19.30
CA PRO A 349 13.33 -21.68 20.27
C PRO A 349 13.49 -20.15 20.37
N ASP A 350 14.69 -19.61 20.17
CA ASP A 350 14.95 -18.17 20.18
C ASP A 350 14.32 -17.45 18.97
N VAL A 351 14.34 -18.07 17.79
CA VAL A 351 13.67 -17.56 16.59
C VAL A 351 12.15 -17.56 16.76
N GLN A 352 11.60 -18.65 17.31
CA GLN A 352 10.16 -18.72 17.62
C GLN A 352 9.75 -17.68 18.68
N GLN A 353 10.56 -17.54 19.74
CA GLN A 353 10.32 -16.53 20.77
C GLN A 353 10.41 -15.11 20.21
N TYR A 354 11.35 -14.84 19.30
CA TYR A 354 11.44 -13.56 18.62
C TYR A 354 10.15 -13.22 17.87
N TRP A 355 9.65 -14.16 17.06
CA TRP A 355 8.39 -13.96 16.33
C TRP A 355 7.20 -13.77 17.27
N GLN A 356 7.11 -14.55 18.35
CA GLN A 356 6.06 -14.36 19.36
C GLN A 356 6.12 -12.95 19.97
N ASN A 357 7.32 -12.45 20.29
CA ASN A 357 7.51 -11.13 20.86
C ASN A 357 7.10 -10.02 19.89
N ILE A 358 7.56 -10.08 18.63
CA ILE A 358 7.25 -9.02 17.65
C ILE A 358 5.78 -9.02 17.24
N ILE A 359 5.14 -10.20 17.15
CA ILE A 359 3.70 -10.32 16.92
C ILE A 359 2.92 -9.73 18.09
N THR A 360 3.32 -10.04 19.32
CA THR A 360 2.69 -9.48 20.53
C THR A 360 2.81 -7.96 20.56
N ALA A 361 4.00 -7.42 20.22
CA ALA A 361 4.22 -5.99 20.11
C ALA A 361 3.31 -5.37 19.04
N ALA A 362 3.29 -5.92 17.81
CA ALA A 362 2.42 -5.43 16.74
C ALA A 362 0.93 -5.44 17.12
N ILE A 363 0.42 -6.48 17.80
CA ILE A 363 -0.98 -6.52 18.25
C ILE A 363 -1.30 -5.41 19.28
N ALA A 364 -0.30 -4.97 20.04
CA ALA A 364 -0.45 -3.92 21.05
C ALA A 364 -0.29 -2.50 20.47
N GLU A 365 0.31 -2.34 19.29
CA GLU A 365 0.56 -1.04 18.65
C GLU A 365 -0.72 -0.24 18.41
N ALA A 366 -0.61 1.08 18.58
CA ALA A 366 -1.59 2.03 18.10
C ALA A 366 -1.35 2.38 16.62
N GLU A 367 -0.06 2.47 16.24
CA GLU A 367 0.39 2.73 14.88
C GLU A 367 0.00 1.59 13.93
N GLU A 368 -0.99 1.86 13.07
CA GLU A 368 -1.59 0.92 12.14
C GLU A 368 -0.59 0.30 11.14
N HIS A 369 0.56 0.95 10.92
CA HIS A 369 1.55 0.51 9.95
C HIS A 369 2.34 -0.71 10.43
N ASN A 370 2.60 -0.80 11.74
CA ASN A 370 3.44 -1.85 12.32
C ASN A 370 2.80 -3.25 12.25
N PRO A 371 1.50 -3.46 12.58
CA PRO A 371 0.84 -4.74 12.35
C PRO A 371 0.89 -5.18 10.88
N LYS A 372 0.71 -4.24 9.95
CA LYS A 372 0.76 -4.53 8.51
C LYS A 372 2.14 -5.05 8.08
N LEU A 373 3.20 -4.38 8.54
CA LEU A 373 4.57 -4.80 8.29
C LEU A 373 4.84 -6.21 8.82
N VAL A 374 4.54 -6.47 10.09
CA VAL A 374 4.79 -7.78 10.72
C VAL A 374 4.00 -8.89 10.02
N TYR A 375 2.75 -8.60 9.63
CA TYR A 375 1.92 -9.55 8.87
C TYR A 375 2.57 -9.96 7.54
N VAL A 376 2.96 -8.98 6.72
CA VAL A 376 3.59 -9.25 5.41
C VAL A 376 4.94 -9.95 5.61
N MET A 377 5.79 -9.44 6.50
CA MET A 377 7.12 -9.99 6.74
C MET A 377 7.09 -11.42 7.27
N ARG A 378 6.11 -11.76 8.12
CA ARG A 378 5.93 -13.14 8.59
C ARG A 378 5.57 -14.08 7.43
N LYS A 379 4.63 -13.69 6.56
CA LYS A 379 4.26 -14.48 5.37
C LYS A 379 5.48 -14.69 4.46
N LEU A 380 6.27 -13.66 4.23
CA LEU A 380 7.48 -13.73 3.42
C LEU A 380 8.56 -14.63 4.04
N TRP A 381 8.77 -14.51 5.35
CA TRP A 381 9.70 -15.35 6.10
C TRP A 381 9.30 -16.83 6.02
N GLU A 382 8.02 -17.16 6.23
CA GLU A 382 7.49 -18.53 6.13
C GLU A 382 7.60 -19.05 4.68
N ARG A 383 7.18 -18.25 3.69
CA ARG A 383 7.23 -18.59 2.25
C ARG A 383 8.64 -18.87 1.74
N THR A 384 9.64 -18.21 2.32
CA THR A 384 11.05 -18.35 1.92
C THR A 384 11.83 -19.29 2.84
N HIS A 385 11.15 -20.09 3.66
CA HIS A 385 11.75 -21.06 4.56
C HIS A 385 12.78 -20.43 5.52
N GLY A 386 12.46 -19.24 6.02
CA GLY A 386 13.20 -18.58 7.08
C GLY A 386 14.23 -17.55 6.63
N LEU A 387 14.14 -16.97 5.43
CA LEU A 387 15.11 -15.96 4.98
C LEU A 387 15.15 -14.77 5.96
N SER A 388 16.30 -14.57 6.63
CA SER A 388 16.42 -13.74 7.83
C SER A 388 16.10 -12.26 7.61
N ILE A 389 16.24 -11.76 6.38
CA ILE A 389 15.92 -10.36 6.04
C ILE A 389 14.51 -9.97 6.46
N TYR A 390 13.52 -10.86 6.25
CA TYR A 390 12.13 -10.56 6.58
C TYR A 390 11.90 -10.49 8.09
N ARG A 391 12.62 -11.32 8.87
CA ARG A 391 12.60 -11.21 10.33
C ARG A 391 13.24 -9.90 10.79
N GLU A 392 14.38 -9.50 10.23
CA GLU A 392 15.02 -8.22 10.55
C GLU A 392 14.13 -7.02 10.19
N SER A 393 13.49 -7.04 9.01
CA SER A 393 12.53 -6.01 8.60
C SER A 393 11.33 -5.94 9.54
N ALA A 394 10.76 -7.08 9.96
CA ALA A 394 9.62 -7.11 10.89
C ALA A 394 9.90 -6.41 12.22
N GLY A 395 11.16 -6.39 12.66
CA GLY A 395 11.59 -5.79 13.92
C GLY A 395 11.78 -4.27 13.89
N SER A 396 11.61 -3.62 12.74
CA SER A 396 12.00 -2.22 12.53
C SER A 396 10.80 -1.27 12.52
N PHE A 397 10.02 -1.19 13.59
CA PHE A 397 8.76 -0.43 13.61
C PHE A 397 8.92 1.04 13.18
N THR A 398 7.91 1.55 12.46
CA THR A 398 7.77 2.97 12.14
C THR A 398 7.04 3.69 13.27
N THR A 399 7.25 5.00 13.34
CA THR A 399 6.42 5.92 14.12
C THR A 399 5.46 6.67 13.21
N THR A 400 4.38 7.20 13.78
CA THR A 400 3.47 8.11 13.07
C THR A 400 4.23 9.36 12.66
N PRO A 401 4.26 9.72 11.37
CA PRO A 401 4.94 10.94 10.94
C PRO A 401 4.17 12.17 11.42
N GLU A 402 4.90 13.25 11.71
CA GLU A 402 4.28 14.54 11.99
C GLU A 402 3.54 15.04 10.74
N LEU A 403 2.33 15.57 10.94
CA LEU A 403 1.60 16.21 9.86
C LEU A 403 2.13 17.62 9.62
N PRO A 404 2.34 18.02 8.36
CA PRO A 404 2.61 19.42 8.02
C PRO A 404 1.54 20.37 8.59
N GLU A 405 1.93 21.61 8.96
CA GLU A 405 0.99 22.63 9.50
C GLU A 405 -0.22 22.88 8.59
N SER A 406 -0.06 22.64 7.29
CA SER A 406 -1.13 22.73 6.30
C SER A 406 -2.33 21.86 6.67
N PHE A 407 -2.16 20.75 7.40
CA PHE A 407 -3.26 19.90 7.88
C PHE A 407 -4.14 20.52 8.99
N LEU A 408 -3.71 21.63 9.58
CA LEU A 408 -4.52 22.42 10.52
C LEU A 408 -5.58 23.28 9.80
N GLN A 409 -5.42 23.48 8.49
CA GLN A 409 -6.38 24.20 7.65
C GLN A 409 -7.56 23.27 7.31
N GLN A 410 -8.76 23.84 7.21
CA GLN A 410 -9.95 23.09 6.80
C GLN A 410 -9.73 22.51 5.39
N ALA A 411 -10.01 21.22 5.24
CA ALA A 411 -9.96 20.55 3.94
C ALA A 411 -10.95 21.21 2.96
N ASP A 412 -10.62 21.19 1.66
CA ASP A 412 -11.52 21.73 0.64
C ASP A 412 -12.86 20.99 0.64
N ASP A 413 -13.97 21.72 0.78
CA ASP A 413 -15.32 21.18 0.70
C ASP A 413 -15.60 20.55 -0.68
N SER A 414 -14.73 20.78 -1.67
CA SER A 414 -14.79 20.25 -3.04
C SER A 414 -14.59 18.72 -3.18
N ILE A 415 -14.14 18.03 -2.11
CA ILE A 415 -13.73 16.61 -2.10
C ILE A 415 -14.88 15.67 -1.72
#